data_AF-A0A832CDC9-F1
#
_entry.id   AF-A0A832CDC9-F1
#
_cell.length_a   1.000
_cell.length_b   1.000
_cell.length_c   1.000
_cell.angle_alpha   90.00
_cell.angle_beta   90.00
_cell.angle_gamma   90.00
#
_symmetry.space_group_name_H-M   'P 1'
#
loop_
_entity.id
_entity.type
_entity.pdbx_description
1 polymer ?
#
loop_
_entity_poly.entity_id
_entity_poly.type
_entity_poly.pdbx_seq_one_letter_code
_entity_poly.pdbx_strand_id
1 'polypeptide(L)'
;MRILSLNLKLAKLGDAYVNFLVSAALTLHEGKPVGTKVSGKILAVTYARSQLAEKCVKVRGVEKAEVVEALLGYAWLGGILDAERGVRRLAELLRKGYTLEDGLVELVNSVVSGFDEVKVEV
;
A
#
# COMPACT_ATOMS: atom_id res chain seq x y z
N MET A 1 -15.42 5.30 -16.71
CA MET A 1 -14.98 5.99 -15.48
C MET A 1 -15.27 5.08 -14.29
N ARG A 2 -14.24 4.49 -13.68
CA ARG A 2 -14.33 3.67 -12.48
C ARG A 2 -13.83 4.46 -11.28
N ILE A 3 -14.72 4.79 -10.36
CA ILE A 3 -14.41 5.58 -9.15
C ILE A 3 -14.32 4.63 -7.95
N LEU A 4 -13.27 4.79 -7.14
CA LEU A 4 -13.14 4.15 -5.84
C LEU A 4 -13.62 5.10 -4.74
N SER A 5 -14.67 4.72 -4.01
CA SER A 5 -14.99 5.30 -2.70
C SER A 5 -14.17 4.59 -1.62
N LEU A 6 -13.17 5.28 -1.06
CA LEU A 6 -12.23 4.72 -0.10
C LEU A 6 -12.60 5.14 1.33
N ASN A 7 -13.04 4.17 2.13
CA ASN A 7 -13.38 4.37 3.54
C ASN A 7 -12.13 4.33 4.43
N LEU A 8 -11.78 5.44 5.08
CA LEU A 8 -10.60 5.55 5.94
C LEU A 8 -10.63 4.66 7.17
N LYS A 9 -11.80 4.15 7.60
CA LYS A 9 -11.88 3.18 8.71
C LYS A 9 -11.11 1.90 8.40
N LEU A 10 -10.83 1.61 7.12
CA LEU A 10 -10.00 0.50 6.69
C LEU A 10 -8.50 0.70 6.98
N ALA A 11 -8.04 1.90 7.32
CA ALA A 11 -6.63 2.17 7.62
C ALA A 11 -6.11 1.27 8.75
N LYS A 12 -6.92 0.99 9.78
CA LYS A 12 -6.52 0.10 10.89
C LYS A 12 -6.23 -1.34 10.43
N LEU A 13 -7.02 -1.85 9.48
CA LEU A 13 -6.77 -3.16 8.86
C LEU A 13 -5.56 -3.08 7.93
N GLY A 14 -5.47 -1.97 7.18
CA GLY A 14 -4.38 -1.65 6.28
C GLY A 14 -3.00 -1.59 6.93
N ASP A 15 -2.87 -0.97 8.11
CA ASP A 15 -1.63 -0.89 8.89
C ASP A 15 -1.14 -2.31 9.23
N ALA A 16 -2.02 -3.15 9.80
CA ALA A 16 -1.68 -4.54 10.09
C ALA A 16 -1.28 -5.31 8.82
N TYR A 17 -2.01 -5.10 7.72
CA TYR A 17 -1.76 -5.77 6.46
C TYR A 17 -0.42 -5.35 5.83
N VAL A 18 -0.11 -4.06 5.70
CA VAL A 18 1.15 -3.58 5.12
C VAL A 18 2.35 -4.00 5.98
N ASN A 19 2.21 -3.99 7.31
CA ASN A 19 3.25 -4.48 8.21
C ASN A 19 3.54 -5.97 8.00
N PHE A 20 2.50 -6.79 7.80
CA PHE A 20 2.67 -8.20 7.44
C PHE A 20 3.37 -8.35 6.09
N LEU A 21 2.89 -7.64 5.05
CA LEU A 21 3.46 -7.72 3.71
C LEU A 21 4.96 -7.42 3.71
N VAL A 22 5.35 -6.32 4.37
CA VAL A 22 6.75 -5.90 4.42
C VAL A 22 7.61 -6.85 5.24
N SER A 23 7.14 -7.27 6.43
CA SER A 23 7.87 -8.21 7.28
C SER A 23 8.14 -9.54 6.57
N ALA A 24 7.12 -10.10 5.92
CA ALA A 24 7.24 -11.35 5.18
C ALA A 24 8.09 -11.18 3.91
N ALA A 25 7.96 -10.06 3.18
CA ALA A 25 8.77 -9.80 2.00
C ALA A 25 10.26 -9.66 2.35
N LEU A 26 10.60 -8.95 3.43
CA LEU A 26 11.97 -8.85 3.94
C LEU A 26 12.48 -10.21 4.41
N THR A 27 11.65 -11.01 5.07
CA THR A 27 12.01 -12.39 5.45
C THR A 27 12.43 -13.23 4.23
N LEU A 28 11.65 -13.16 3.14
CA LEU A 28 11.96 -13.86 1.89
C LEU A 28 13.16 -13.27 1.14
N HIS A 29 13.44 -11.98 1.30
CA HIS A 29 14.56 -11.31 0.66
C HIS A 29 15.88 -11.59 1.40
N GLU A 30 15.88 -11.52 2.73
CA GLU A 30 17.06 -11.67 3.58
C GLU A 30 17.38 -13.14 3.93
N GLY A 31 16.42 -14.06 3.74
CA GLY A 31 16.60 -15.48 4.06
C GLY A 31 16.58 -15.80 5.56
N LYS A 32 16.12 -14.87 6.40
CA LYS A 32 15.97 -15.02 7.85
C LYS A 32 14.67 -14.34 8.33
N PRO A 33 14.07 -14.75 9.45
CA PRO A 33 12.86 -14.11 9.97
C PRO A 33 13.06 -12.61 10.26
N VAL A 34 12.18 -11.77 9.73
CA VAL A 34 12.14 -10.31 9.93
C VAL A 34 10.73 -9.90 10.33
N GLY A 35 10.62 -9.08 11.37
CA GLY A 35 9.38 -8.39 11.76
C GLY A 35 9.65 -6.89 11.87
N THR A 36 8.87 -6.08 11.17
CA THR A 36 9.02 -4.62 11.18
C THR A 36 7.69 -3.90 11.09
N LYS A 37 7.65 -2.70 11.66
CA LYS A 37 6.55 -1.77 11.46
C LYS A 37 6.95 -0.75 10.41
N VAL A 38 6.13 -0.60 9.38
CA VAL A 38 6.32 0.41 8.34
C VAL A 38 6.01 1.77 8.95
N SER A 39 6.98 2.69 8.87
CA SER A 39 6.77 4.04 9.42
C SER A 39 5.76 4.83 8.57
N GLY A 40 4.93 5.65 9.23
CA GLY A 40 4.01 6.55 8.53
C GLY A 40 4.73 7.51 7.57
N LYS A 41 6.01 7.84 7.81
CA LYS A 41 6.82 8.64 6.90
C LYS A 41 7.05 7.93 5.56
N ILE A 42 7.40 6.65 5.59
CA ILE A 42 7.54 5.82 4.38
C ILE A 42 6.21 5.80 3.62
N LEU A 43 5.09 5.55 4.31
CA LEU A 43 3.77 5.49 3.68
C LEU A 43 3.32 6.84 3.10
N ALA A 44 3.65 7.95 3.76
CA ALA A 44 3.39 9.29 3.23
C ALA A 44 4.21 9.58 1.96
N VAL A 45 5.46 9.11 1.90
CA VAL A 45 6.30 9.18 0.69
C VAL A 45 5.73 8.28 -0.40
N THR A 46 5.33 7.05 -0.07
CA THR A 46 4.66 6.13 -0.99
C THR A 46 3.41 6.75 -1.59
N TYR A 47 2.55 7.38 -0.77
CA TYR A 47 1.41 8.15 -1.26
C TYR A 47 1.85 9.17 -2.31
N ALA A 48 2.77 10.07 -1.94
CA ALA A 48 3.18 11.20 -2.76
C ALA A 48 3.83 10.80 -4.09
N ARG A 49 4.48 9.63 -4.14
CA ARG A 49 5.19 9.12 -5.33
C ARG A 49 4.38 8.13 -6.16
N SER A 50 3.17 7.79 -5.73
CA SER A 50 2.30 6.83 -6.43
C SER A 50 1.19 7.55 -7.21
N GLN A 51 0.60 6.83 -8.15
CA GLN A 51 -0.60 7.26 -8.88
C GLN A 51 -1.80 7.53 -7.95
N LEU A 52 -1.75 7.07 -6.69
CA LEU A 52 -2.78 7.40 -5.70
C LEU A 52 -2.84 8.91 -5.45
N ALA A 53 -1.70 9.61 -5.38
CA ALA A 53 -1.70 11.06 -5.18
C ALA A 53 -2.36 11.81 -6.34
N GLU A 54 -2.13 11.36 -7.57
CA GLU A 54 -2.69 11.95 -8.79
C GLU A 54 -4.21 11.72 -8.91
N LYS A 55 -4.68 10.54 -8.51
CA LYS A 55 -6.08 10.13 -8.66
C LYS A 55 -6.98 10.55 -7.49
N CYS A 56 -6.41 11.07 -6.40
CA CYS A 56 -7.16 11.35 -5.19
C CYS A 56 -7.73 12.78 -5.18
N VAL A 57 -9.07 12.90 -5.17
CA VAL A 57 -9.77 14.19 -5.36
C VAL A 57 -10.02 14.96 -4.06
N LYS A 58 -9.83 14.35 -2.88
CA LYS A 58 -10.13 15.01 -1.58
C LYS A 58 -9.27 14.47 -0.44
N VAL A 59 -8.42 15.31 0.17
CA VAL A 59 -7.50 14.85 1.23
C VAL A 59 -7.20 15.90 2.31
N ARG A 60 -8.02 16.95 2.45
CA ARG A 60 -7.81 17.93 3.52
C ARG A 60 -8.15 17.31 4.87
N GLY A 61 -7.24 17.41 5.83
CA GLY A 61 -7.43 16.91 7.20
C GLY A 61 -7.28 15.39 7.36
N VAL A 62 -6.66 14.70 6.39
CA VAL A 62 -6.39 13.26 6.43
C VAL A 62 -4.90 13.01 6.26
N GLU A 63 -4.34 12.12 7.08
CA GLU A 63 -2.95 11.72 6.99
C GLU A 63 -2.70 10.87 5.74
N LYS A 64 -1.62 11.17 5.00
CA LYS A 64 -1.32 10.49 3.72
C LYS A 64 -1.06 9.00 3.90
N ALA A 65 -0.43 8.64 5.02
CA ALA A 65 -0.20 7.26 5.40
C ALA A 65 -1.52 6.49 5.56
N GLU A 66 -2.52 7.08 6.23
CA GLU A 66 -3.82 6.45 6.44
C GLU A 66 -4.55 6.18 5.12
N VAL A 67 -4.37 7.03 4.11
CA VAL A 67 -4.96 6.78 2.77
C VAL A 67 -4.33 5.54 2.12
N VAL A 68 -3.00 5.37 2.22
CA VAL A 68 -2.30 4.19 1.70
C VAL A 68 -2.73 2.93 2.44
N GLU A 69 -2.78 3.00 3.77
CA GLU A 69 -3.25 1.89 4.61
C GLU A 69 -4.69 1.50 4.25
N ALA A 70 -5.61 2.47 4.19
CA ALA A 70 -7.00 2.22 3.84
C ALA A 70 -7.12 1.56 2.46
N LEU A 71 -6.34 2.03 1.47
CA LEU A 71 -6.32 1.46 0.13
C LEU A 71 -5.87 -0.01 0.14
N LEU A 72 -4.79 -0.33 0.86
CA LEU A 72 -4.27 -1.70 0.95
C LEU A 72 -5.24 -2.61 1.72
N GLY A 73 -5.89 -2.10 2.77
CA GLY A 73 -6.96 -2.80 3.48
C GLY A 73 -8.16 -3.09 2.58
N TYR A 74 -8.60 -2.11 1.79
CA TYR A 74 -9.63 -2.28 0.76
C TYR A 74 -9.23 -3.34 -0.27
N ALA A 75 -8.00 -3.26 -0.79
CA ALA A 75 -7.52 -4.18 -1.82
C ALA A 75 -7.49 -5.63 -1.35
N TRP A 76 -7.13 -5.87 -0.09
CA TRP A 76 -7.14 -7.19 0.49
C TRP A 76 -8.56 -7.72 0.69
N LEU A 77 -9.46 -6.93 1.30
CA LEU A 77 -10.86 -7.33 1.49
C LEU A 77 -11.59 -7.60 0.18
N GLY A 78 -11.27 -6.83 -0.87
CA GLY A 78 -11.85 -6.99 -2.20
C GLY A 78 -11.19 -8.08 -3.06
N GLY A 79 -10.17 -8.79 -2.54
CA GLY A 79 -9.44 -9.81 -3.30
C GLY A 79 -8.62 -9.27 -4.48
N ILE A 80 -8.35 -7.96 -4.52
CA ILE A 80 -7.55 -7.30 -5.58
C ILE A 80 -6.07 -7.63 -5.38
N LEU A 81 -5.63 -7.64 -4.12
CA LEU A 81 -4.27 -7.95 -3.73
C LEU A 81 -4.29 -8.84 -2.48
N ASP A 82 -4.21 -10.15 -2.69
CA ASP A 82 -4.03 -11.10 -1.59
C ASP A 82 -2.61 -11.02 -0.99
N ALA A 83 -2.48 -11.56 0.22
CA ALA A 83 -1.28 -11.43 1.03
C ALA A 83 -0.07 -12.11 0.39
N GLU A 84 -0.25 -13.32 -0.16
CA GLU A 84 0.85 -14.08 -0.75
C GLU A 84 1.38 -13.39 -2.01
N ARG A 85 0.48 -12.91 -2.87
CA ARG A 85 0.84 -12.15 -4.07
C ARG A 85 1.56 -10.86 -3.70
N GLY A 86 1.07 -10.11 -2.72
CA GLY A 86 1.72 -8.89 -2.23
C GLY A 86 3.13 -9.13 -1.70
N VAL A 87 3.30 -10.15 -0.84
CA VAL A 87 4.60 -10.55 -0.28
C VAL A 87 5.58 -10.95 -1.38
N ARG A 88 5.17 -11.84 -2.29
CA ARG A 88 6.04 -12.31 -3.37
C ARG A 88 6.47 -11.18 -4.30
N ARG A 89 5.53 -10.27 -4.62
CA ARG A 89 5.84 -9.12 -5.48
C ARG A 89 6.82 -8.16 -4.82
N LEU A 90 6.64 -7.80 -3.56
CA LEU A 90 7.59 -6.96 -2.84
C LEU A 90 8.97 -7.62 -2.75
N ALA A 91 9.04 -8.91 -2.39
CA ALA A 91 10.30 -9.64 -2.33
C ALA A 91 11.02 -9.71 -3.69
N GLU A 92 10.27 -9.86 -4.79
CA GLU A 92 10.81 -9.82 -6.15
C GLU A 92 11.42 -8.44 -6.47
N LEU A 93 10.72 -7.35 -6.15
CA LEU A 93 11.20 -5.99 -6.38
C LEU A 93 12.47 -5.70 -5.58
N LEU A 94 12.51 -6.10 -4.30
CA LEU A 94 13.71 -5.96 -3.47
C LEU A 94 14.91 -6.72 -4.07
N ARG A 95 14.71 -7.95 -4.56
CA ARG A 95 15.77 -8.70 -5.26
C ARG A 95 16.25 -8.04 -6.55
N LYS A 96 15.40 -7.24 -7.21
CA LYS A 96 15.77 -6.42 -8.38
C LYS A 96 16.49 -5.12 -8.00
N GLY A 97 16.76 -4.88 -6.73
CA GLY A 97 17.46 -3.70 -6.24
C GLY A 97 16.57 -2.49 -5.96
N TYR A 98 15.24 -2.66 -5.95
CA TYR A 98 14.33 -1.59 -5.54
C TYR A 98 14.48 -1.34 -4.05
N THR A 99 14.32 -0.08 -3.64
CA THR A 99 14.13 0.23 -2.22
C THR A 99 12.76 -0.27 -1.74
N LEU A 100 12.58 -0.40 -0.42
CA LEU A 100 11.25 -0.71 0.14
C LEU A 100 10.20 0.34 -0.25
N GLU A 101 10.58 1.62 -0.27
CA GLU A 101 9.71 2.72 -0.67
C GLU A 101 9.25 2.56 -2.12
N ASP A 102 10.18 2.28 -3.04
CA ASP A 102 9.85 2.07 -4.45
C ASP A 102 8.99 0.81 -4.64
N GLY A 103 9.27 -0.25 -3.88
CA GLY A 103 8.46 -1.47 -3.89
C GLY A 103 7.02 -1.22 -3.46
N LEU A 104 6.81 -0.43 -2.41
CA LEU A 104 5.49 -0.04 -1.94
C LEU A 104 4.77 0.88 -2.94
N VAL A 105 5.48 1.79 -3.62
CA VAL A 105 4.91 2.61 -4.69
C VAL A 105 4.37 1.73 -5.82
N GLU A 106 5.14 0.74 -6.27
CA GLU A 106 4.71 -0.20 -7.31
C GLU A 106 3.50 -1.03 -6.87
N LEU A 107 3.47 -1.46 -5.61
CA LEU A 107 2.35 -2.22 -5.07
C LEU A 107 1.08 -1.37 -5.03
N VAL A 108 1.16 -0.14 -4.52
CA VAL A 108 0.05 0.82 -4.52
C VAL A 108 -0.44 1.09 -5.94
N ASN A 109 0.48 1.37 -6.87
CA ASN A 109 0.17 1.61 -8.29
C ASN A 109 -0.58 0.42 -8.89
N SER A 110 -0.20 -0.81 -8.57
CA SER A 110 -0.89 -2.01 -9.07
C SER A 110 -2.36 -2.05 -8.67
N VAL A 111 -2.70 -1.58 -7.46
CA VAL A 111 -4.09 -1.51 -6.97
C VAL A 111 -4.85 -0.36 -7.64
N VAL A 112 -4.27 0.85 -7.66
CA VAL A 112 -4.97 2.04 -8.18
C VAL A 112 -5.02 2.13 -9.70
N SER A 113 -4.22 1.34 -10.42
CA SER A 113 -4.24 1.28 -11.89
C SER A 113 -5.63 0.92 -12.44
N GLY A 114 -6.42 0.16 -11.68
CA GLY A 114 -7.76 -0.24 -12.07
C GLY A 114 -8.85 0.82 -11.90
N PHE A 115 -8.53 2.01 -11.38
CA PHE A 115 -9.49 3.10 -11.10
C PHE A 115 -9.05 4.40 -11.77
N ASP A 116 -10.01 5.22 -12.17
CA ASP A 116 -9.76 6.55 -12.74
C ASP A 116 -9.65 7.63 -11.65
N GLU A 117 -10.37 7.45 -10.55
CA GLU A 117 -10.48 8.41 -9.46
C GLU A 117 -10.62 7.70 -8.11
N VAL A 118 -10.04 8.28 -7.06
CA VAL A 118 -10.19 7.85 -5.66
C VAL A 118 -10.81 8.98 -4.84
N LYS A 119 -11.96 8.72 -4.23
CA LYS A 119 -12.67 9.62 -3.32
C LYS A 119 -12.51 9.10 -1.90
N VAL A 120 -11.91 9.90 -1.02
CA VAL A 120 -11.71 9.52 0.38
C VAL A 120 -12.94 9.90 1.20
N GLU A 121 -13.44 8.92 1.94
CA GLU A 121 -14.56 9.03 2.88
C GLU A 121 -14.01 8.87 4.31
N VAL A 122 -14.25 9.90 5.13
CA VAL A 122 -13.78 10.01 6.52
C VAL A 122 -14.89 9.58 7.48
#